data_AF-A0A2E0MGI8-F1
#
_entry.id   AF-A0A2E0MGI8-F1
#
_cell.length_a   1.000
_cell.length_b   1.000
_cell.length_c   1.000
_cell.angle_alpha   90.00
_cell.angle_beta   90.00
_cell.angle_gamma   90.00
#
_symmetry.space_group_name_H-M   'P 1'
#
loop_
_entity.id
_entity.type
_entity.pdbx_description
1 polymer ?
#
loop_
_entity_poly.entity_id
_entity_poly.type
_entity_poly.pdbx_seq_one_letter_code
_entity_poly.pdbx_strand_id
1 'polypeptide(L)'
;MQKFALLFICSLACSVVCGQTFTLDISKGYGTGTYQKGDTVFIWSSPEVDTRCFDHWQGSAKEYMLEGNEWLTRIVVPTNDTISLVHASASLNDLRSTVLIGDEEIILPGMNDGIHELTPKGVYYQIPDNPIGIIFCFHGTGGSGAGFETDFEKRSFFKAGANRNYLMIATEANEKTHGDQDGNGKLRWHIKNELTDNSSNNIDIKLIKALRDTFINRYNLPD
;
A
#
# COMPACT_ATOMS: atom_id res chain seq x y z
N MET A 1 43.95 -40.94 -60.35
CA MET A 1 43.06 -39.81 -60.01
C MET A 1 42.27 -40.19 -58.77
N GLN A 2 42.68 -39.73 -57.59
CA GLN A 2 42.05 -40.07 -56.32
C GLN A 2 41.62 -38.75 -55.66
N LYS A 3 40.31 -38.51 -55.58
CA LYS A 3 39.73 -37.30 -54.98
C LYS A 3 39.53 -37.57 -53.49
N PHE A 4 40.27 -36.86 -52.64
CA PHE A 4 39.97 -36.77 -51.21
C PHE A 4 38.85 -35.75 -51.00
N ALA A 5 37.72 -36.20 -50.45
CA ALA A 5 36.69 -35.33 -49.91
C ALA A 5 36.93 -35.21 -48.40
N LEU A 6 37.29 -34.01 -47.93
CA LEU A 6 37.38 -33.69 -46.51
C LEU A 6 35.99 -33.26 -46.02
N LEU A 7 35.37 -34.06 -45.16
CA LEU A 7 34.14 -33.68 -44.45
C LEU A 7 34.53 -32.85 -43.22
N PHE A 8 34.17 -31.57 -43.20
CA PHE A 8 34.28 -30.71 -42.02
C PHE A 8 33.00 -30.85 -41.21
N ILE A 9 33.01 -31.64 -40.14
CA ILE A 9 31.91 -31.70 -39.18
C ILE A 9 32.16 -30.59 -38.15
N CYS A 10 31.48 -29.45 -38.34
CA CYS A 10 31.38 -28.43 -37.30
C CYS A 10 30.40 -28.94 -36.24
N SER A 11 30.90 -29.49 -35.14
CA SER A 11 30.06 -29.74 -33.96
C SER A 11 29.74 -28.41 -33.29
N LEU A 12 28.56 -27.88 -33.60
CA LEU A 12 27.97 -26.78 -32.86
C LEU A 12 27.61 -27.31 -31.46
N ALA A 13 28.52 -27.13 -30.51
CA ALA A 13 28.21 -27.34 -29.11
C ALA A 13 27.21 -26.25 -28.70
N CYS A 14 25.92 -26.58 -28.77
CA CYS A 14 24.87 -25.81 -28.12
C CYS A 14 25.12 -25.97 -26.62
N SER A 15 25.87 -25.04 -26.03
CA SER A 15 26.01 -24.95 -24.58
C SER A 15 24.60 -24.66 -24.07
N VAL A 16 23.95 -25.67 -23.52
CA VAL A 16 22.78 -25.45 -22.66
C VAL A 16 23.32 -24.57 -21.54
N VAL A 17 23.02 -23.27 -21.60
CA VAL A 17 23.14 -22.41 -20.43
C VAL A 17 22.10 -22.97 -19.49
N CYS A 18 22.51 -23.95 -18.67
CA CYS A 18 21.76 -24.32 -17.50
C CYS A 18 21.75 -23.05 -16.66
N GLY A 19 20.66 -22.28 -16.78
CA GLY A 19 20.48 -21.09 -15.98
C GLY A 19 20.68 -21.52 -14.53
N GLN A 20 21.63 -20.88 -13.85
CA GLN A 20 21.85 -21.20 -12.46
C GLN A 20 20.56 -20.86 -11.73
N THR A 21 19.95 -21.86 -11.10
CA THR A 21 18.74 -21.67 -10.30
C THR A 21 19.09 -21.44 -8.84
N PHE A 22 18.12 -20.88 -8.10
CA PHE A 22 18.12 -20.88 -6.65
C PHE A 22 16.71 -21.22 -6.16
N THR A 23 16.63 -21.83 -4.99
CA THR A 23 15.39 -22.02 -4.26
C THR A 23 15.18 -20.84 -3.32
N LEU A 24 14.00 -20.25 -3.38
CA LEU A 24 13.53 -19.24 -2.44
C LEU A 24 12.55 -19.91 -1.48
N ASP A 25 12.89 -19.90 -0.20
CA ASP A 25 12.04 -20.40 0.88
C ASP A 25 11.50 -19.23 1.70
N ILE A 26 10.19 -19.01 1.64
CA ILE A 26 9.50 -17.94 2.35
C ILE A 26 8.69 -18.51 3.51
N SER A 27 8.98 -18.03 4.73
CA SER A 27 8.14 -18.25 5.89
C SER A 27 7.33 -16.99 6.25
N LYS A 28 6.09 -17.19 6.72
CA LYS A 28 5.14 -16.09 7.04
C LYS A 28 4.89 -15.13 5.86
N GLY A 29 4.92 -15.67 4.65
CA GLY A 29 4.71 -14.93 3.40
C GLY A 29 4.45 -15.86 2.23
N TYR A 30 4.48 -15.29 1.04
CA TYR A 30 4.24 -15.97 -0.23
C TYR A 30 5.36 -15.64 -1.22
N GLY A 31 5.55 -16.52 -2.20
CA GLY A 31 6.62 -16.44 -3.20
C GLY A 31 7.70 -17.52 -3.07
N THR A 32 7.47 -18.58 -2.28
CA THR A 32 8.33 -19.77 -2.27
C THR A 32 8.36 -20.43 -3.65
N GLY A 33 9.54 -20.80 -4.11
CA GLY A 33 9.70 -21.46 -5.40
C GLY A 33 11.15 -21.66 -5.81
N THR A 34 11.36 -22.16 -7.03
CA THR A 34 12.67 -22.23 -7.67
C THR A 34 12.69 -21.29 -8.85
N TYR A 35 13.68 -20.41 -8.90
CA TYR A 35 13.76 -19.31 -9.86
C TYR A 35 15.12 -19.33 -10.57
N GLN A 36 15.19 -18.69 -11.74
CA GLN A 36 16.47 -18.47 -12.41
C GLN A 36 17.17 -17.28 -11.76
N LYS A 37 18.49 -17.37 -11.58
CA LYS A 37 19.28 -16.20 -11.18
C LYS A 37 19.18 -15.14 -12.29
N GLY A 38 19.05 -13.88 -11.88
CA GLY A 38 18.75 -12.74 -12.72
C GLY A 38 17.26 -12.40 -12.82
N ASP A 39 16.35 -13.31 -12.45
CA ASP A 39 14.92 -13.02 -12.41
C ASP A 39 14.59 -12.00 -11.30
N THR A 40 13.57 -11.17 -11.55
CA THR A 40 12.93 -10.36 -10.51
C THR A 40 11.78 -11.14 -9.91
N VAL A 41 11.94 -11.58 -8.66
CA VAL A 41 10.94 -12.36 -7.94
C VAL A 41 10.19 -11.46 -6.96
N PHE A 42 8.87 -11.37 -7.09
CA PHE A 42 8.02 -10.67 -6.14
C PHE A 42 7.65 -11.59 -4.98
N ILE A 43 7.76 -11.08 -3.76
CA ILE A 43 7.30 -11.76 -2.55
C ILE A 43 6.43 -10.81 -1.73
N TRP A 44 5.53 -11.36 -0.92
CA TRP A 44 4.71 -10.57 -0.02
C TRP A 44 4.46 -11.28 1.31
N SER A 45 4.31 -10.51 2.38
CA SER A 45 4.01 -11.06 3.70
C SER A 45 2.62 -11.67 3.75
N SER A 46 2.39 -12.60 4.67
CA SER A 46 1.04 -13.11 4.93
C SER A 46 0.14 -11.98 5.43
N PRO A 47 -1.17 -12.00 5.09
CA PRO A 47 -2.08 -10.97 5.53
C PRO A 47 -2.13 -10.89 7.06
N GLU A 48 -2.11 -9.67 7.55
CA GLU A 48 -2.03 -9.32 8.96
C GLU A 48 -3.36 -9.59 9.69
N VAL A 49 -3.31 -10.17 10.89
CA VAL A 49 -4.39 -10.04 11.87
C VAL A 49 -4.50 -8.58 12.33
N ASP A 50 -5.68 -8.13 12.74
CA ASP A 50 -5.98 -6.71 13.00
C ASP A 50 -4.98 -6.06 13.99
N THR A 51 -4.40 -6.85 14.88
CA THR A 51 -3.47 -6.39 15.94
C THR A 51 -2.00 -6.38 15.57
N ARG A 52 -1.58 -6.71 14.33
CA ARG A 52 -0.15 -6.79 13.94
C ARG A 52 0.17 -6.07 12.66
N CYS A 53 1.27 -5.34 12.56
CA CYS A 53 1.75 -4.73 11.32
C CYS A 53 3.01 -5.44 10.80
N PHE A 54 3.18 -5.47 9.49
CA PHE A 54 4.47 -5.79 8.89
C PHE A 54 5.54 -4.80 9.35
N ASP A 55 6.73 -5.31 9.67
CA ASP A 55 7.87 -4.50 10.08
C ASP A 55 9.00 -4.55 9.04
N HIS A 56 9.55 -5.74 8.82
CA HIS A 56 10.65 -5.96 7.87
C HIS A 56 10.79 -7.43 7.50
N TRP A 57 11.52 -7.72 6.43
CA TRP A 57 11.94 -9.07 6.06
C TRP A 57 13.25 -9.45 6.76
N GLN A 58 13.32 -10.68 7.24
CA GLN A 58 14.50 -11.30 7.85
C GLN A 58 15.01 -12.46 6.98
N GLY A 59 16.24 -12.90 7.22
CA GLY A 59 16.85 -14.05 6.53
C GLY A 59 17.91 -13.67 5.50
N SER A 60 18.48 -14.69 4.84
CA SER A 60 19.54 -14.51 3.84
C SER A 60 19.08 -13.77 2.59
N ALA A 61 17.78 -13.68 2.36
CA ALA A 61 17.20 -12.91 1.25
C ALA A 61 17.48 -11.41 1.32
N LYS A 62 17.78 -10.87 2.52
CA LYS A 62 17.95 -9.42 2.72
C LYS A 62 19.04 -8.80 1.84
N GLU A 63 20.08 -9.55 1.50
CA GLU A 63 21.17 -9.07 0.61
C GLU A 63 20.73 -8.90 -0.84
N TYR A 64 19.62 -9.56 -1.23
CA TYR A 64 19.09 -9.58 -2.59
C TYR A 64 17.81 -8.73 -2.73
N MET A 65 17.35 -8.12 -1.64
CA MET A 65 16.11 -7.34 -1.59
C MET A 65 16.35 -5.88 -1.98
N LEU A 66 15.44 -5.31 -2.76
CA LEU A 66 15.43 -3.88 -3.05
C LEU A 66 14.79 -3.08 -1.91
N GLU A 67 13.65 -3.55 -1.38
CA GLU A 67 12.91 -2.87 -0.31
C GLU A 67 12.58 -3.82 0.85
N GLY A 68 13.57 -4.13 1.72
CA GLY A 68 13.37 -5.09 2.82
C GLY A 68 12.39 -4.66 3.92
N ASN A 69 11.95 -3.40 3.93
CA ASN A 69 11.00 -2.84 4.90
C ASN A 69 9.59 -2.65 4.31
N GLU A 70 9.33 -3.18 3.12
CA GLU A 70 8.00 -3.17 2.50
C GLU A 70 7.40 -4.59 2.53
N TRP A 71 6.10 -4.67 2.86
CA TRP A 71 5.39 -5.94 2.96
C TRP A 71 5.36 -6.69 1.62
N LEU A 72 5.30 -5.94 0.52
CA LEU A 72 5.51 -6.40 -0.86
C LEU A 72 6.91 -5.94 -1.29
N THR A 73 7.78 -6.88 -1.64
CA THR A 73 9.14 -6.55 -2.07
C THR A 73 9.59 -7.44 -3.22
N ARG A 74 10.80 -7.17 -3.71
CA ARG A 74 11.41 -7.86 -4.84
C ARG A 74 12.79 -8.40 -4.45
N ILE A 75 13.08 -9.61 -4.91
CA ILE A 75 14.37 -10.28 -4.78
C ILE A 75 14.99 -10.46 -6.17
N VAL A 76 16.28 -10.13 -6.28
CA VAL A 76 17.09 -10.41 -7.47
C VAL A 76 18.41 -11.06 -7.05
N VAL A 77 18.58 -12.35 -7.34
CA VAL A 77 19.87 -13.04 -7.14
C VAL A 77 20.71 -12.88 -8.41
N PRO A 78 21.94 -12.33 -8.36
CA PRO A 78 22.78 -12.15 -9.54
C PRO A 78 23.12 -13.46 -10.26
N THR A 79 23.27 -13.42 -11.59
CA THR A 79 23.58 -14.60 -12.41
C THR A 79 24.94 -15.25 -12.10
N ASN A 80 25.87 -14.48 -11.53
CA ASN A 80 27.21 -14.91 -11.13
C ASN A 80 27.31 -15.31 -9.65
N ASP A 81 26.21 -15.21 -8.89
CA ASP A 81 26.18 -15.65 -7.50
C ASP A 81 26.27 -17.18 -7.42
N THR A 82 26.78 -17.73 -6.32
CA THR A 82 26.90 -19.18 -6.09
C THR A 82 25.79 -19.75 -5.20
N ILE A 83 24.95 -18.90 -4.61
CA ILE A 83 23.87 -19.33 -3.70
C ILE A 83 22.86 -20.25 -4.40
N SER A 84 22.40 -21.28 -3.68
CA SER A 84 21.39 -22.24 -4.15
C SER A 84 20.11 -22.22 -3.32
N LEU A 85 20.15 -21.62 -2.13
CA LEU A 85 19.02 -21.46 -1.22
C LEU A 85 19.03 -20.06 -0.60
N VAL A 86 17.93 -19.36 -0.76
CA VAL A 86 17.67 -18.05 -0.18
C VAL A 86 16.45 -18.17 0.72
N HIS A 87 16.55 -17.72 1.98
CA HIS A 87 15.44 -17.76 2.93
C HIS A 87 14.99 -16.35 3.28
N ALA A 88 13.68 -16.11 3.27
CA ALA A 88 13.07 -14.89 3.80
C ALA A 88 11.95 -15.23 4.80
N SER A 89 11.82 -14.40 5.84
CA SER A 89 10.71 -14.50 6.80
C SER A 89 10.14 -13.12 7.09
N ALA A 90 8.82 -12.97 7.05
CA ALA A 90 8.20 -11.70 7.45
C ALA A 90 8.26 -11.53 8.98
N SER A 91 8.82 -10.40 9.42
CA SER A 91 8.73 -9.93 10.79
C SER A 91 7.46 -9.13 10.97
N LEU A 92 6.67 -9.47 11.99
CA LEU A 92 5.45 -8.77 12.34
C LEU A 92 5.59 -8.20 13.75
N ASN A 93 5.22 -6.93 13.91
CA ASN A 93 5.13 -6.29 15.22
C ASN A 93 3.68 -6.20 15.64
N ASP A 94 3.39 -6.40 16.92
CA ASP A 94 2.09 -6.04 17.45
C ASP A 94 1.92 -4.52 17.29
N LEU A 95 0.71 -4.10 16.90
CA LEU A 95 0.33 -2.70 16.98
C LEU A 95 0.51 -2.25 18.42
N ARG A 96 1.08 -1.06 18.61
CA ARG A 96 1.14 -0.46 19.94
C ARG A 96 -0.26 -0.47 20.55
N SER A 97 -0.38 -1.01 21.76
CA SER A 97 -1.65 -1.11 22.50
C SER A 97 -2.32 0.25 22.76
N THR A 98 -1.59 1.32 22.52
CA THR A 98 -1.95 2.74 22.62
C THR A 98 -2.59 3.30 21.36
N VAL A 99 -2.87 2.48 20.34
CA VAL A 99 -3.57 2.93 19.13
C VAL A 99 -5.07 2.66 19.33
N LEU A 100 -5.84 3.73 19.48
CA LEU A 100 -7.30 3.67 19.39
C LEU A 100 -7.69 3.47 17.93
N ILE A 101 -8.45 2.42 17.63
CA ILE A 101 -8.99 2.13 16.30
C ILE A 101 -10.50 2.32 16.38
N GLY A 102 -11.09 3.02 15.41
CA GLY A 102 -12.53 3.17 15.36
C GLY A 102 -13.06 3.70 14.04
N ASP A 103 -14.35 3.51 13.87
CA ASP A 103 -15.17 4.06 12.81
C ASP A 103 -16.42 4.73 13.42
N GLU A 104 -16.84 5.86 12.87
CA GLU A 104 -18.06 6.54 13.30
C GLU A 104 -18.66 7.37 12.15
N GLU A 105 -19.93 7.78 12.31
CA GLU A 105 -20.51 8.82 11.47
C GLU A 105 -20.32 10.20 12.11
N ILE A 106 -19.69 11.12 11.39
CA ILE A 106 -19.54 12.51 11.82
C ILE A 106 -20.37 13.41 10.92
N ILE A 107 -21.15 14.31 11.52
CA ILE A 107 -21.89 15.35 10.80
C ILE A 107 -20.89 16.42 10.31
N LEU A 108 -20.70 16.51 9.00
CA LEU A 108 -19.74 17.39 8.35
C LEU A 108 -20.42 18.22 7.23
N PRO A 109 -19.77 19.29 6.73
CA PRO A 109 -20.26 20.00 5.55
C PRO A 109 -20.39 19.07 4.34
N GLY A 110 -21.53 19.14 3.66
CA GLY A 110 -21.79 18.51 2.38
C GLY A 110 -22.46 19.46 1.39
N MET A 111 -22.67 18.95 0.17
CA MET A 111 -23.38 19.66 -0.88
C MET A 111 -24.18 18.67 -1.72
N ASN A 112 -25.47 18.94 -1.90
CA ASN A 112 -26.35 18.17 -2.76
C ASN A 112 -27.01 19.10 -3.77
N ASP A 113 -26.84 18.85 -5.06
CA ASP A 113 -27.33 19.65 -6.18
C ASP A 113 -27.01 21.16 -6.03
N GLY A 114 -25.79 21.47 -5.57
CA GLY A 114 -25.32 22.84 -5.36
C GLY A 114 -25.80 23.50 -4.06
N ILE A 115 -26.62 22.81 -3.25
CA ILE A 115 -27.12 23.30 -1.96
C ILE A 115 -26.21 22.80 -0.84
N HIS A 116 -25.69 23.72 -0.02
CA HIS A 116 -24.92 23.36 1.17
C HIS A 116 -25.80 22.78 2.28
N GLU A 117 -25.32 21.71 2.88
CA GLU A 117 -26.02 21.03 3.99
C GLU A 117 -25.03 20.43 4.99
N LEU A 118 -25.56 19.98 6.14
CA LEU A 118 -24.84 19.14 7.08
C LEU A 118 -25.17 17.68 6.76
N THR A 119 -24.14 16.87 6.56
CA THR A 119 -24.27 15.50 6.05
C THR A 119 -23.52 14.52 6.97
N PRO A 120 -24.11 13.39 7.36
CA PRO A 120 -23.37 12.30 7.99
C PRO A 120 -22.32 11.73 7.04
N LYS A 121 -21.09 11.57 7.53
CA LYS A 121 -19.98 11.00 6.77
C LYS A 121 -19.37 9.86 7.58
N GLY A 122 -19.19 8.71 6.95
CA GLY A 122 -18.37 7.64 7.51
C GLY A 122 -16.92 8.13 7.65
N VAL A 123 -16.39 8.01 8.86
CA VAL A 123 -15.02 8.38 9.20
C VAL A 123 -14.36 7.19 9.87
N TYR A 124 -13.19 6.82 9.35
CA TYR A 124 -12.40 5.67 9.78
C TYR A 124 -11.06 6.17 10.27
N TYR A 125 -10.63 5.77 11.46
CA TYR A 125 -9.46 6.37 12.08
C TYR A 125 -8.63 5.43 12.95
N GLN A 126 -7.35 5.80 13.08
CA GLN A 126 -6.43 5.22 14.06
C GLN A 126 -5.66 6.34 14.76
N ILE A 127 -5.81 6.43 16.08
CA ILE A 127 -5.27 7.52 16.92
C ILE A 127 -4.23 6.93 17.87
N PRO A 128 -2.93 7.22 17.70
CA PRO A 128 -1.92 6.89 18.69
C PRO A 128 -2.00 7.86 19.89
N ASP A 129 -1.58 7.44 21.08
CA ASP A 129 -1.55 8.31 22.29
C ASP A 129 -0.80 9.65 22.12
N ASN A 130 0.23 9.69 21.27
CA ASN A 130 1.05 10.87 21.03
C ASN A 130 1.23 11.12 19.53
N PRO A 131 0.20 11.63 18.83
CA PRO A 131 0.29 11.87 17.39
C PRO A 131 1.35 12.92 17.07
N ILE A 132 2.19 12.64 16.08
CA ILE A 132 3.23 13.58 15.58
C ILE A 132 2.79 14.29 14.29
N GLY A 133 1.60 13.97 13.78
CA GLY A 133 1.02 14.55 12.58
C GLY A 133 -0.25 13.81 12.18
N ILE A 134 -1.00 14.39 11.25
CA ILE A 134 -2.24 13.82 10.70
C ILE A 134 -1.99 13.42 9.24
N ILE A 135 -2.39 12.21 8.87
CA ILE A 135 -2.42 11.74 7.49
C ILE A 135 -3.87 11.50 7.12
N PHE A 136 -4.35 12.30 6.15
CA PHE A 136 -5.63 12.06 5.49
C PHE A 136 -5.44 11.10 4.32
N CYS A 137 -6.28 10.08 4.27
CA CYS A 137 -6.26 9.01 3.31
C CYS A 137 -7.50 9.09 2.44
N PHE A 138 -7.29 9.35 1.14
CA PHE A 138 -8.35 9.59 0.19
C PHE A 138 -8.57 8.36 -0.70
N HIS A 139 -9.81 7.89 -0.80
CA HIS A 139 -10.14 6.81 -1.74
C HIS A 139 -10.11 7.27 -3.20
N GLY A 140 -9.85 6.35 -4.14
CA GLY A 140 -9.94 6.63 -5.58
C GLY A 140 -11.38 6.75 -6.09
N THR A 141 -11.53 7.03 -7.39
CA THR A 141 -12.85 7.06 -8.05
C THR A 141 -13.61 5.74 -7.88
N GLY A 142 -14.88 5.81 -7.46
CA GLY A 142 -15.73 4.64 -7.19
C GLY A 142 -15.44 3.92 -5.87
N GLY A 143 -14.39 4.34 -5.16
CA GLY A 143 -14.01 3.76 -3.87
C GLY A 143 -14.87 4.23 -2.70
N SER A 144 -14.39 3.94 -1.50
CA SER A 144 -14.94 4.37 -0.23
C SER A 144 -13.83 4.46 0.81
N GLY A 145 -14.02 5.33 1.81
CA GLY A 145 -13.19 5.39 3.02
C GLY A 145 -13.15 4.06 3.76
N ALA A 146 -14.23 3.28 3.76
CA ALA A 146 -14.31 1.94 4.37
C ALA A 146 -13.26 0.96 3.84
N GLY A 147 -12.74 1.22 2.63
CA GLY A 147 -11.65 0.45 2.05
C GLY A 147 -10.39 0.44 2.92
N PHE A 148 -10.17 1.46 3.76
CA PHE A 148 -9.01 1.51 4.66
C PHE A 148 -9.11 0.55 5.86
N GLU A 149 -10.27 -0.06 6.09
CA GLU A 149 -10.47 -1.13 7.08
C GLU A 149 -10.60 -2.52 6.47
N THR A 150 -10.99 -2.58 5.19
CA THR A 150 -11.38 -3.83 4.52
C THR A 150 -10.40 -4.29 3.44
N ASP A 151 -9.74 -3.37 2.74
CA ASP A 151 -8.71 -3.70 1.76
C ASP A 151 -7.35 -3.88 2.44
N PHE A 152 -6.72 -5.02 2.18
CA PHE A 152 -5.46 -5.41 2.83
C PHE A 152 -4.36 -4.34 2.72
N GLU A 153 -4.06 -3.87 1.49
CA GLU A 153 -2.96 -2.91 1.28
C GLU A 153 -3.22 -1.57 1.99
N LYS A 154 -4.46 -1.08 1.90
CA LYS A 154 -4.86 0.19 2.53
C LYS A 154 -4.82 0.08 4.04
N ARG A 155 -5.28 -1.04 4.58
CA ARG A 155 -5.27 -1.32 6.01
C ARG A 155 -3.85 -1.46 6.57
N SER A 156 -2.97 -2.16 5.86
CA SER A 156 -1.56 -2.25 6.23
C SER A 156 -0.89 -0.87 6.25
N PHE A 157 -1.18 -0.01 5.28
CA PHE A 157 -0.71 1.37 5.29
C PHE A 157 -1.25 2.17 6.49
N PHE A 158 -2.54 2.07 6.78
CA PHE A 158 -3.18 2.69 7.95
C PHE A 158 -2.47 2.30 9.25
N LYS A 159 -2.30 0.99 9.45
CA LYS A 159 -1.65 0.43 10.63
C LYS A 159 -0.18 0.85 10.74
N ALA A 160 0.55 0.85 9.63
CA ALA A 160 1.93 1.26 9.58
C ALA A 160 2.13 2.75 9.93
N GLY A 161 1.20 3.61 9.52
CA GLY A 161 1.20 5.03 9.88
C GLY A 161 0.90 5.27 11.35
N ALA A 162 -0.16 4.64 11.88
CA ALA A 162 -0.54 4.73 13.29
C ALA A 162 0.57 4.20 14.22
N ASN A 163 1.19 3.07 13.86
CA ASN A 163 2.30 2.50 14.63
C ASN A 163 3.56 3.40 14.63
N ARG A 164 3.67 4.31 13.64
CA ARG A 164 4.69 5.37 13.55
C ARG A 164 4.25 6.69 14.18
N ASN A 165 3.19 6.67 14.99
CA ASN A 165 2.60 7.81 15.68
C ASN A 165 1.93 8.86 14.78
N TYR A 166 1.48 8.52 13.58
CA TYR A 166 0.59 9.41 12.81
C TYR A 166 -0.88 9.13 13.14
N LEU A 167 -1.68 10.17 13.32
CA LEU A 167 -3.13 10.07 13.29
C LEU A 167 -3.55 9.76 11.85
N MET A 168 -4.19 8.61 11.65
CA MET A 168 -4.67 8.18 10.32
C MET A 168 -6.17 8.41 10.23
N ILE A 169 -6.64 9.08 9.18
CA ILE A 169 -8.06 9.37 8.97
C ILE A 169 -8.44 9.12 7.52
N ALA A 170 -9.54 8.42 7.28
CA ALA A 170 -10.17 8.28 5.97
C ALA A 170 -11.66 8.63 6.07
N THR A 171 -12.21 9.18 5.00
CA THR A 171 -13.63 9.52 4.89
C THR A 171 -14.08 9.51 3.44
N GLU A 172 -15.33 9.88 3.20
CA GLU A 172 -16.00 9.82 1.90
C GLU A 172 -15.97 11.16 1.17
N ALA A 173 -15.69 11.11 -0.13
CA ALA A 173 -15.91 12.24 -1.02
C ALA A 173 -17.39 12.65 -1.03
N ASN A 174 -17.69 13.92 -1.34
CA ASN A 174 -19.06 14.41 -1.41
C ASN A 174 -19.93 13.58 -2.37
N GLU A 175 -19.42 13.26 -3.56
CA GLU A 175 -20.14 12.45 -4.54
C GLU A 175 -20.36 11.01 -4.10
N LYS A 176 -19.50 10.47 -3.23
CA LYS A 176 -19.74 9.13 -2.69
C LYS A 176 -20.96 9.10 -1.77
N THR A 177 -21.29 10.21 -1.13
CA THR A 177 -22.48 10.34 -0.29
C THR A 177 -23.73 10.75 -1.08
N HIS A 178 -23.58 11.69 -2.02
CA HIS A 178 -24.73 12.33 -2.70
C HIS A 178 -24.91 11.89 -4.16
N GLY A 179 -24.13 10.94 -4.65
CA GLY A 179 -24.14 10.53 -6.06
C GLY A 179 -23.34 11.48 -6.94
N ASP A 180 -23.45 11.30 -8.26
CA ASP A 180 -22.71 12.06 -9.27
C ASP A 180 -23.23 13.51 -9.36
N GLN A 181 -22.51 14.44 -8.73
CA GLN A 181 -22.95 15.84 -8.56
C GLN A 181 -22.57 16.73 -9.73
N ASP A 182 -21.61 16.32 -10.57
CA ASP A 182 -21.17 17.08 -11.74
C ASP A 182 -21.58 16.44 -13.08
N GLY A 183 -22.25 15.27 -13.03
CA GLY A 183 -22.80 14.58 -14.19
C GLY A 183 -21.77 13.86 -15.04
N ASN A 184 -20.57 13.59 -14.51
CA ASN A 184 -19.48 12.97 -15.26
C ASN A 184 -19.52 11.43 -15.27
N GLY A 185 -20.48 10.81 -14.55
CA GLY A 185 -20.66 9.38 -14.39
C GLY A 185 -19.75 8.72 -13.36
N LYS A 186 -19.04 9.49 -12.53
CA LYS A 186 -18.07 9.00 -11.53
C LYS A 186 -18.44 9.52 -10.14
N LEU A 187 -18.00 8.77 -9.13
CA LEU A 187 -18.11 9.16 -7.73
C LEU A 187 -16.68 9.36 -7.18
N ARG A 188 -16.27 10.60 -6.95
CA ARG A 188 -14.88 10.92 -6.61
C ARG A 188 -14.77 12.21 -5.81
N TRP A 189 -13.54 12.48 -5.36
CA TRP A 189 -13.18 13.78 -4.82
C TRP A 189 -13.31 14.84 -5.89
N HIS A 190 -13.98 15.92 -5.52
CA HIS A 190 -14.15 17.09 -6.33
C HIS A 190 -12.82 17.83 -6.40
N ILE A 191 -12.18 17.86 -7.57
CA ILE A 191 -11.01 18.70 -7.84
C ILE A 191 -11.25 19.34 -9.20
N LYS A 192 -11.55 20.65 -9.20
CA LYS A 192 -11.77 21.43 -10.43
C LYS A 192 -10.45 22.03 -10.92
N ASN A 193 -9.73 22.68 -10.02
CA ASN A 193 -8.45 23.32 -10.34
C ASN A 193 -7.58 23.43 -9.07
N GLU A 194 -6.48 22.69 -9.04
CA GLU A 194 -5.54 22.63 -7.92
C GLU A 194 -4.95 23.98 -7.50
N LEU A 195 -4.93 24.98 -8.39
CA LEU A 195 -4.41 26.32 -8.10
C LEU A 195 -5.43 27.24 -7.43
N THR A 196 -6.73 26.94 -7.57
CA THR A 196 -7.80 27.84 -7.12
C THR A 196 -8.75 27.20 -6.12
N ASP A 197 -8.77 25.87 -6.04
CA ASP A 197 -9.63 25.13 -5.14
C ASP A 197 -9.21 25.36 -3.69
N ASN A 198 -10.18 25.73 -2.87
CA ASN A 198 -10.04 25.98 -1.44
C ASN A 198 -11.37 25.73 -0.73
N SER A 199 -11.40 25.87 0.59
CA SER A 199 -12.59 25.58 1.41
C SER A 199 -13.80 26.49 1.16
N SER A 200 -13.65 27.58 0.41
CA SER A 200 -14.76 28.48 0.06
C SER A 200 -15.46 28.10 -1.24
N ASN A 201 -14.80 27.33 -2.13
CA ASN A 201 -15.34 26.96 -3.45
C ASN A 201 -15.32 25.45 -3.74
N ASN A 202 -14.75 24.64 -2.84
CA ASN A 202 -14.67 23.19 -2.96
C ASN A 202 -15.20 22.54 -1.68
N ILE A 203 -16.28 21.76 -1.82
CA ILE A 203 -16.97 21.16 -0.68
C ILE A 203 -16.12 20.10 0.02
N ASP A 204 -15.32 19.32 -0.72
CA ASP A 204 -14.48 18.29 -0.13
C ASP A 204 -13.33 18.91 0.68
N ILE A 205 -12.72 19.99 0.20
CA ILE A 205 -11.71 20.73 0.98
C ILE A 205 -12.34 21.30 2.25
N LYS A 206 -13.57 21.82 2.18
CA LYS A 206 -14.31 22.32 3.34
C LYS A 206 -14.60 21.20 4.35
N LEU A 207 -15.02 20.04 3.87
CA LEU A 207 -15.26 18.84 4.68
C LEU A 207 -13.98 18.41 5.40
N ILE A 208 -12.85 18.29 4.69
CA ILE A 208 -11.58 17.84 5.29
C ILE A 208 -11.06 18.83 6.33
N LYS A 209 -11.21 20.13 6.11
CA LYS A 209 -10.90 21.13 7.15
C LYS A 209 -11.78 20.96 8.39
N ALA A 210 -13.09 20.81 8.21
CA ALA A 210 -14.00 20.61 9.34
C ALA A 210 -13.70 19.32 10.10
N LEU A 211 -13.33 18.25 9.39
CA LEU A 211 -12.93 16.97 9.98
C LEU A 211 -11.63 17.08 10.77
N ARG A 212 -10.61 17.74 10.20
CA ARG A 212 -9.36 18.05 10.91
C ARG A 212 -9.65 18.78 12.22
N ASP A 213 -10.41 19.87 12.16
CA ASP A 213 -10.71 20.70 13.33
C ASP A 213 -11.53 19.89 14.36
N THR A 214 -12.40 18.98 13.91
CA THR A 214 -13.13 18.07 14.80
C THR A 214 -12.18 17.17 15.59
N PHE A 215 -11.21 16.53 14.93
CA PHE A 215 -10.25 15.64 15.61
C PHE A 215 -9.29 16.40 16.52
N ILE A 216 -8.78 17.56 16.07
CA ILE A 216 -7.91 18.41 16.90
C ILE A 216 -8.62 18.77 18.20
N ASN A 217 -9.88 19.22 18.12
CA ASN A 217 -10.65 19.62 19.31
C ASN A 217 -11.05 18.43 20.19
N ARG A 218 -11.54 17.32 19.61
CA ARG A 218 -12.01 16.15 20.38
C ARG A 218 -10.87 15.47 21.15
N TYR A 219 -9.67 15.43 20.56
CA TYR A 219 -8.52 14.72 21.12
C TYR A 219 -7.43 15.65 21.65
N ASN A 220 -7.71 16.96 21.70
CA ASN A 220 -6.80 17.99 22.23
C ASN A 220 -5.39 17.89 21.61
N LEU A 221 -5.34 17.80 20.27
CA LEU A 221 -4.09 17.68 19.53
C LEU A 221 -3.44 19.07 19.37
N PRO A 222 -2.10 19.15 19.23
CA PRO A 222 -1.43 20.40 18.91
C PRO A 222 -1.87 20.93 17.52
N ASP A 223 -2.07 22.24 17.42
CA ASP A 223 -2.34 22.96 16.17
C ASP A 223 -1.11 23.10 15.25
#